data_AF-A0A1I8C9N6-F1
#
_entry.id   AF-A0A1I8C9N6-F1
#
_cell.length_a   1.000
_cell.length_b   1.000
_cell.length_c   1.000
_cell.angle_alpha   90.00
_cell.angle_beta   90.00
_cell.angle_gamma   90.00
#
_symmetry.space_group_name_H-M   'P 1'
#
loop_
_entity.id
_entity.type
_entity.pdbx_description
1 polymer ?
#
loop_
_entity_poly.entity_id
_entity_poly.type
_entity_poly.pdbx_seq_one_letter_code
_entity_poly.pdbx_strand_id
1 'polypeptide(L)'
;MGKKSKTQVSVEEVQHTNEFQIAPSNDVGKLNGEDWPLLLKNFDKMNVRTNHYTPLPEGCSPLQRSLKNYISSGFFNLDKPSNPSSHEVVSWIKRILRCEKTGHSGTLDPKVSGCLIVCIDRTTRLAKSQQGAGKEYVAIFKLHNAVDSQKSIKQALEKLTGPLFQRPPLISAVKRQLRVRTIYKNTLIEYDDEQNMGIFTVACEAGTYVRTLCVHLGLLLGKGSQMQELRRIRSGITSEEEGLVTMHDILDAQYLYDHQKDDSYLRAIIRPLEALLTGHKRIVVKDSAVNAICYGAKILATGVLRYDDGIEVGKEIVIVSTKGECICTAVAIVSSESMVTLSHGIVAKTKRVVMERDTYGRKWGLGPVASKKKAMVEAGTLDKFGKPNEKTPSDWKNAFVDYSLSKKDLKRSSKVTVEDQEPVEKAPKKEPKVEKIIKKESSSSDDSD
;
A
#
# COMPACT_ATOMS: atom_id res chain seq x y z
N MET A 1 3.60 -51.07 -27.11
CA MET A 1 2.70 -49.89 -27.10
C MET A 1 2.95 -49.12 -25.81
N GLY A 2 3.75 -48.06 -25.87
CA GLY A 2 4.17 -47.29 -24.70
C GLY A 2 3.07 -46.34 -24.21
N LYS A 3 2.80 -46.37 -22.90
CA LYS A 3 1.99 -45.37 -22.21
C LYS A 3 2.71 -44.03 -22.28
N LYS A 4 2.11 -43.03 -22.95
CA LYS A 4 2.56 -41.63 -22.90
C LYS A 4 2.43 -41.12 -21.46
N SER A 5 3.56 -40.79 -20.85
CA SER A 5 3.62 -40.00 -19.63
C SER A 5 2.92 -38.66 -19.84
N LYS A 6 1.94 -38.31 -18.99
CA LYS A 6 1.34 -36.98 -18.97
C LYS A 6 2.38 -36.02 -18.36
N THR A 7 2.91 -35.12 -19.17
CA THR A 7 3.78 -34.02 -18.73
C THR A 7 3.03 -33.22 -17.65
N GLN A 8 3.53 -33.22 -16.41
CA GLN A 8 3.03 -32.34 -15.35
C GLN A 8 3.43 -30.91 -15.72
N VAL A 9 2.45 -30.10 -16.11
CA VAL A 9 2.60 -28.65 -16.35
C VAL A 9 2.86 -27.98 -15.00
N SER A 10 3.83 -27.07 -14.92
CA SER A 10 4.17 -26.38 -13.67
C SER A 10 3.08 -25.36 -13.29
N VAL A 11 2.92 -25.07 -11.99
CA VAL A 11 1.91 -24.11 -11.50
C VAL A 11 2.14 -22.72 -12.11
N GLU A 12 3.40 -22.32 -12.30
CA GLU A 12 3.76 -21.03 -12.91
C GLU A 12 3.29 -20.94 -14.36
N GLU A 13 3.51 -21.98 -15.17
CA GLU A 13 3.02 -22.03 -16.55
C GLU A 13 1.49 -21.89 -16.60
N VAL A 14 0.77 -22.59 -15.72
CA VAL A 14 -0.70 -22.49 -15.62
C VAL A 14 -1.14 -21.08 -15.24
N GLN A 15 -0.43 -20.42 -14.33
CA GLN A 15 -0.73 -19.05 -13.90
C GLN A 15 -0.52 -18.01 -15.02
N HIS A 16 0.41 -18.27 -15.94
CA HIS A 16 0.68 -17.40 -17.07
C HIS A 16 -0.27 -17.62 -18.25
N THR A 17 -0.73 -18.85 -18.48
CA THR A 17 -1.60 -19.17 -19.63
C THR A 17 -3.08 -18.94 -19.34
N ASN A 18 -3.55 -19.18 -18.12
CA ASN A 18 -4.98 -19.13 -17.80
C ASN A 18 -5.45 -17.74 -17.39
N GLU A 19 -6.74 -17.45 -17.68
CA GLU A 19 -7.40 -16.23 -17.24
C GLU A 19 -7.96 -16.40 -15.82
N PHE A 20 -7.56 -15.49 -14.92
CA PHE A 20 -7.95 -15.50 -13.52
C PHE A 20 -8.81 -14.26 -13.23
N GLN A 21 -10.11 -14.48 -13.06
CA GLN A 21 -11.07 -13.44 -12.69
C GLN A 21 -12.11 -14.01 -11.74
N ILE A 22 -12.49 -13.22 -10.73
CA ILE A 22 -13.58 -13.60 -9.80
C ILE A 22 -14.90 -13.58 -10.58
N ALA A 23 -15.48 -14.75 -10.87
CA ALA A 23 -16.74 -14.84 -11.60
C ALA A 23 -17.94 -14.36 -10.75
N PRO A 24 -18.93 -13.67 -11.34
CA PRO A 24 -20.20 -13.40 -10.66
C PRO A 24 -20.97 -14.72 -10.47
N SER A 25 -21.55 -14.94 -9.28
CA SER A 25 -22.32 -16.15 -8.96
C SER A 25 -23.40 -15.88 -7.92
N ASN A 26 -24.50 -16.62 -7.98
CA ASN A 26 -25.53 -16.63 -6.95
C ASN A 26 -25.18 -17.58 -5.78
N ASP A 27 -24.28 -18.53 -6.01
CA ASP A 27 -23.86 -19.56 -5.03
C ASP A 27 -22.54 -19.23 -4.35
N VAL A 28 -22.35 -19.69 -3.11
CA VAL A 28 -21.07 -19.61 -2.37
C VAL A 28 -20.13 -20.68 -2.91
N GLY A 29 -19.35 -20.35 -3.95
CA GLY A 29 -18.52 -21.31 -4.67
C GLY A 29 -17.41 -21.96 -3.84
N LYS A 30 -17.16 -23.26 -4.09
CA LYS A 30 -15.95 -24.01 -3.70
C LYS A 30 -14.90 -23.87 -4.81
N LEU A 31 -14.18 -22.75 -4.85
CA LEU A 31 -13.02 -22.59 -5.73
C LEU A 31 -11.75 -22.77 -4.88
N ASN A 32 -10.80 -23.59 -5.32
CA ASN A 32 -9.51 -23.67 -4.63
C ASN A 32 -8.62 -22.53 -5.13
N GLY A 33 -8.57 -21.42 -4.38
CA GLY A 33 -7.84 -20.21 -4.75
C GLY A 33 -6.35 -20.24 -4.40
N GLU A 34 -5.83 -21.35 -3.87
CA GLU A 34 -4.43 -21.48 -3.44
C GLU A 34 -3.45 -21.34 -4.61
N ASP A 35 -3.84 -21.83 -5.79
CA ASP A 35 -3.03 -21.80 -7.01
C ASP A 35 -3.17 -20.49 -7.81
N TRP A 36 -4.00 -19.55 -7.35
CA TRP A 36 -4.20 -18.29 -8.05
C TRP A 36 -3.02 -17.32 -7.81
N PRO A 37 -2.62 -16.52 -8.80
CA PRO A 37 -1.43 -15.71 -8.70
C PRO A 37 -1.63 -14.46 -7.85
N LEU A 38 -0.52 -13.98 -7.26
CA LEU A 38 -0.37 -12.64 -6.71
C LEU A 38 -1.48 -12.26 -5.71
N LEU A 39 -2.20 -11.16 -5.96
CA LEU A 39 -3.25 -10.63 -5.09
C LEU A 39 -4.54 -11.45 -5.12
N LEU A 40 -4.69 -12.42 -6.04
CA LEU A 40 -5.84 -13.33 -6.06
C LEU A 40 -5.56 -14.66 -5.34
N LYS A 41 -4.33 -14.90 -4.87
CA LYS A 41 -4.02 -16.09 -4.08
C LYS A 41 -4.91 -16.18 -2.84
N ASN A 42 -5.51 -17.33 -2.56
CA ASN A 42 -6.45 -17.52 -1.44
C ASN A 42 -7.66 -16.56 -1.47
N PHE A 43 -8.18 -16.16 -2.64
CA PHE A 43 -9.36 -15.27 -2.70
C PHE A 43 -10.64 -15.92 -2.13
N ASP A 44 -10.68 -17.25 -2.11
CA ASP A 44 -11.75 -18.09 -1.56
C ASP A 44 -11.85 -17.97 -0.03
N LYS A 45 -10.71 -17.74 0.64
CA LYS A 45 -10.62 -17.51 2.09
C LYS A 45 -11.06 -16.11 2.53
N MET A 46 -11.40 -15.23 1.59
CA MET A 46 -11.86 -13.86 1.88
C MET A 46 -13.32 -13.83 2.32
N ASN A 47 -13.65 -12.90 3.22
CA ASN A 47 -15.04 -12.64 3.59
C ASN A 47 -15.83 -12.09 2.40
N VAL A 48 -17.00 -12.66 2.16
CA VAL A 48 -17.90 -12.28 1.06
C VAL A 48 -18.92 -11.28 1.56
N ARG A 49 -18.91 -10.08 0.97
CA ARG A 49 -19.94 -9.07 1.21
C ARG A 49 -21.08 -9.17 0.19
N THR A 50 -20.73 -9.36 -1.07
CA THR A 50 -21.68 -9.62 -2.15
C THR A 50 -20.96 -10.32 -3.30
N ASN A 51 -21.59 -11.32 -3.91
CA ASN A 51 -21.07 -11.97 -5.12
C ASN A 51 -21.61 -11.32 -6.41
N HIS A 52 -22.55 -10.39 -6.29
CA HIS A 52 -23.25 -9.79 -7.42
C HIS A 52 -22.55 -8.50 -7.85
N TYR A 53 -22.05 -8.51 -9.08
CA TYR A 53 -21.52 -7.33 -9.76
C TYR A 53 -21.66 -7.52 -11.27
N THR A 54 -21.54 -6.43 -12.03
CA THR A 54 -21.49 -6.47 -13.49
C THR A 54 -20.02 -6.39 -13.91
N PRO A 55 -19.43 -7.48 -14.43
CA PRO A 55 -18.07 -7.45 -14.95
C PRO A 55 -17.96 -6.46 -16.10
N LEU A 56 -16.86 -5.71 -16.11
CA LEU A 56 -16.52 -4.81 -17.19
C LEU A 56 -15.40 -5.41 -18.04
N PRO A 57 -15.45 -5.33 -19.38
CA PRO A 57 -14.42 -5.91 -20.25
C PRO A 57 -13.06 -5.20 -20.14
N GLU A 58 -13.02 -3.98 -19.58
CA GLU A 58 -11.79 -3.22 -19.41
C GLU A 58 -10.86 -3.78 -18.32
N GLY A 59 -9.55 -3.51 -18.43
CA GLY A 59 -8.53 -4.06 -17.53
C GLY A 59 -8.14 -5.51 -17.87
N CYS A 60 -7.15 -6.05 -17.17
CA CYS A 60 -6.71 -7.44 -17.37
C CYS A 60 -5.97 -7.99 -16.15
N SER A 61 -5.92 -9.31 -16.00
CA SER A 61 -5.13 -9.94 -14.95
C SER A 61 -3.64 -9.53 -15.06
N PRO A 62 -2.92 -9.29 -13.94
CA PRO A 62 -1.54 -8.78 -13.98
C PRO A 62 -0.57 -9.57 -14.86
N LEU A 63 -0.68 -10.91 -14.89
CA LEU A 63 0.20 -11.78 -15.68
C LEU A 63 -0.13 -11.77 -17.18
N GLN A 64 -1.36 -11.40 -17.54
CA GLN A 64 -1.87 -11.40 -18.91
C GLN A 64 -1.80 -10.03 -19.58
N ARG A 65 -1.17 -9.04 -18.95
CA ARG A 65 -0.97 -7.73 -19.56
C ARG A 65 -0.21 -7.84 -20.87
N SER A 66 -0.56 -7.00 -21.83
CA SER A 66 0.28 -6.75 -23.00
C SER A 66 1.67 -6.32 -22.55
N LEU A 67 2.73 -6.69 -23.29
CA LEU A 67 4.10 -6.50 -22.86
C LEU A 67 4.38 -5.04 -22.44
N LYS A 68 3.93 -4.07 -23.22
CA LYS A 68 4.07 -2.64 -22.89
C LYS A 68 3.47 -2.32 -21.51
N ASN A 69 2.25 -2.75 -21.23
CA ASN A 69 1.58 -2.49 -19.95
C ASN A 69 2.19 -3.32 -18.81
N TYR A 70 2.71 -4.50 -19.12
CA TYR A 70 3.43 -5.37 -18.19
C TYR A 70 4.70 -4.69 -17.69
N ILE A 71 5.55 -4.23 -18.61
CA ILE A 71 6.79 -3.47 -18.32
C ILE A 71 6.45 -2.18 -17.55
N SER A 72 5.52 -1.37 -18.05
CA SER A 72 5.15 -0.10 -17.40
C SER A 72 4.47 -0.28 -16.03
N SER A 73 3.98 -1.48 -15.72
CA SER A 73 3.43 -1.84 -14.39
C SER A 73 4.31 -2.86 -13.68
N GLY A 74 5.59 -2.91 -14.05
CA GLY A 74 6.55 -3.90 -13.59
C GLY A 74 7.56 -3.35 -12.59
N PHE A 75 8.23 -4.27 -11.91
CA PHE A 75 9.47 -4.05 -11.20
C PHE A 75 10.35 -5.29 -11.38
N PHE A 76 11.61 -5.20 -11.01
CA PHE A 76 12.46 -6.39 -10.88
C PHE A 76 13.37 -6.23 -9.66
N ASN A 77 13.83 -7.35 -9.12
CA ASN A 77 14.75 -7.39 -8.00
C ASN A 77 16.18 -7.47 -8.53
N LEU A 78 16.87 -6.33 -8.60
CA LEU A 78 18.21 -6.27 -9.18
C LEU A 78 19.26 -6.71 -8.17
N ASP A 79 20.20 -7.57 -8.56
CA ASP A 79 21.50 -7.67 -7.89
C ASP A 79 22.35 -6.49 -8.32
N LYS A 80 22.33 -5.42 -7.51
CA LYS A 80 23.12 -4.23 -7.79
C LYS A 80 24.60 -4.62 -7.73
N PRO A 81 25.42 -4.34 -8.76
CA PRO A 81 26.85 -4.56 -8.68
C PRO A 81 27.50 -3.58 -7.69
N SER A 82 28.65 -3.98 -7.14
CA SER A 82 29.51 -3.07 -6.37
C SER A 82 30.17 -2.05 -7.32
N ASN A 83 30.40 -0.84 -6.80
CA ASN A 83 30.99 0.35 -7.43
C ASN A 83 30.02 1.43 -7.93
N PRO A 84 29.08 1.20 -8.86
CA PRO A 84 28.21 2.28 -9.31
C PRO A 84 27.20 2.66 -8.22
N SER A 85 26.79 3.93 -8.17
CA SER A 85 25.70 4.35 -7.30
C SER A 85 24.37 3.74 -7.75
N SER A 86 23.40 3.60 -6.83
CA SER A 86 22.06 3.15 -7.21
C SER A 86 21.41 4.03 -8.28
N HIS A 87 21.69 5.34 -8.30
CA HIS A 87 21.10 6.26 -9.27
C HIS A 87 21.67 6.04 -10.68
N GLU A 88 22.97 5.80 -10.80
CA GLU A 88 23.59 5.48 -12.10
C GLU A 88 23.04 4.18 -12.67
N VAL A 89 22.97 3.13 -11.84
CA VAL A 89 22.40 1.83 -12.22
C VAL A 89 20.98 1.96 -12.75
N VAL A 90 20.11 2.67 -12.01
CA VAL A 90 18.71 2.87 -12.38
C VAL A 90 18.54 3.75 -13.63
N SER A 91 19.50 4.66 -13.88
CA SER A 91 19.57 5.46 -15.11
C SER A 91 19.96 4.62 -16.32
N TRP A 92 20.94 3.72 -16.19
CA TRP A 92 21.32 2.80 -17.26
C TRP A 92 20.18 1.85 -17.63
N ILE A 93 19.48 1.30 -16.63
CA ILE A 93 18.31 0.44 -16.86
C ILE A 93 17.22 1.22 -17.60
N LYS A 94 16.92 2.45 -17.19
CA LYS A 94 15.95 3.30 -17.90
C LYS A 94 16.30 3.41 -19.39
N ARG A 95 17.58 3.59 -19.71
CA ARG A 95 18.08 3.65 -21.08
C ARG A 95 17.96 2.32 -21.82
N ILE A 96 18.29 1.20 -21.17
CA ILE A 96 18.17 -0.15 -21.75
C ILE A 96 16.71 -0.44 -22.11
N LEU A 97 15.79 -0.31 -21.14
CA LEU A 97 14.37 -0.62 -21.31
C LEU A 97 13.60 0.45 -22.12
N ARG A 98 14.22 1.60 -22.38
CA ARG A 98 13.61 2.76 -23.06
C ARG A 98 12.27 3.18 -22.43
N CYS A 99 12.21 3.15 -21.10
CA CYS A 99 11.02 3.53 -20.33
C CYS A 99 11.07 4.99 -19.88
N GLU A 100 9.93 5.53 -19.47
CA GLU A 100 9.78 6.95 -19.14
C GLU A 100 10.35 7.28 -17.76
N LYS A 101 10.10 6.40 -16.78
CA LYS A 101 10.50 6.62 -15.39
C LYS A 101 11.02 5.35 -14.76
N THR A 102 12.01 5.50 -13.90
CA THR A 102 12.50 4.46 -13.02
C THR A 102 12.66 5.01 -11.61
N GLY A 103 12.55 4.13 -10.61
CA GLY A 103 12.77 4.46 -9.20
C GLY A 103 13.23 3.21 -8.45
N HIS A 104 13.67 3.34 -7.19
CA HIS A 104 14.19 2.19 -6.44
C HIS A 104 13.79 2.17 -4.94
N SER A 105 13.87 0.99 -4.32
CA SER A 105 13.44 0.72 -2.93
C SER A 105 14.36 1.22 -1.82
N GLY A 106 15.30 2.11 -2.13
CA GLY A 106 16.25 2.68 -1.17
C GLY A 106 17.68 2.53 -1.63
N THR A 107 18.42 3.64 -1.52
CA THR A 107 19.79 3.78 -2.02
C THR A 107 20.72 2.79 -1.32
N LEU A 108 21.49 2.06 -2.12
CA LEU A 108 22.66 1.34 -1.67
C LEU A 108 23.89 2.22 -1.94
N ASP A 109 24.79 2.29 -0.97
CA ASP A 109 26.06 2.97 -1.17
C ASP A 109 26.81 2.34 -2.35
N PRO A 110 27.71 3.09 -3.04
CA PRO A 110 28.42 2.62 -4.23
C PRO A 110 29.01 1.20 -4.10
N LYS A 111 29.71 0.92 -3.00
CA LYS A 111 30.36 -0.37 -2.73
C LYS A 111 29.43 -1.50 -2.26
N VAL A 112 28.15 -1.22 -2.07
CA VAL A 112 27.18 -2.19 -1.53
C VAL A 112 26.47 -2.89 -2.68
N SER A 113 26.44 -4.21 -2.64
CA SER A 113 25.77 -5.06 -3.62
C SER A 113 24.44 -5.64 -3.13
N GLY A 114 23.76 -6.41 -3.98
CA GLY A 114 22.56 -7.16 -3.61
C GLY A 114 21.25 -6.46 -3.97
N CYS A 115 20.17 -6.94 -3.35
CA CYS A 115 18.78 -6.65 -3.69
C CYS A 115 18.49 -5.16 -3.81
N LEU A 116 18.16 -4.69 -5.00
CA LEU A 116 17.63 -3.37 -5.28
C LEU A 116 16.37 -3.52 -6.11
N ILE A 117 15.21 -3.35 -5.50
CA ILE A 117 13.96 -3.32 -6.27
C ILE A 117 14.00 -2.06 -7.13
N VAL A 118 13.90 -2.24 -8.44
CA VAL A 118 13.78 -1.16 -9.42
C VAL A 118 12.37 -1.17 -9.97
N CYS A 119 11.65 -0.07 -9.72
CA CYS A 119 10.29 0.15 -10.20
C CYS A 119 10.33 0.84 -11.57
N ILE A 120 9.51 0.36 -12.52
CA ILE A 120 9.36 0.94 -13.86
C ILE A 120 8.04 1.74 -13.94
N ASP A 121 8.06 2.88 -14.62
CA ASP A 121 6.92 3.75 -14.94
C ASP A 121 5.86 3.89 -13.84
N ARG A 122 4.71 3.21 -13.96
CA ARG A 122 3.58 3.28 -13.03
C ARG A 122 3.97 2.77 -11.65
N THR A 123 4.80 1.74 -11.59
CA THR A 123 5.27 1.13 -10.34
C THR A 123 6.10 2.09 -9.49
N THR A 124 6.68 3.15 -10.09
CA THR A 124 7.40 4.19 -9.33
C THR A 124 6.52 4.87 -8.28
N ARG A 125 5.18 4.81 -8.44
CA ARG A 125 4.20 5.29 -7.44
C ARG A 125 4.32 4.57 -6.10
N LEU A 126 4.89 3.35 -6.09
CA LEU A 126 5.12 2.51 -4.90
C LEU A 126 6.56 2.61 -4.36
N ALA A 127 7.49 3.30 -5.03
CA ALA A 127 8.89 3.35 -4.60
C ALA A 127 9.04 3.86 -3.15
N LYS A 128 8.23 4.84 -2.74
CA LYS A 128 8.24 5.40 -1.38
C LYS A 128 7.84 4.38 -0.30
N SER A 129 6.87 3.50 -0.56
CA SER A 129 6.53 2.45 0.42
C SER A 129 7.65 1.42 0.53
N GLN A 130 8.26 1.06 -0.61
CA GLN A 130 9.40 0.14 -0.62
C GLN A 130 10.64 0.71 0.09
N GLN A 131 10.86 2.03 0.01
CA GLN A 131 11.93 2.70 0.76
C GLN A 131 11.75 2.60 2.28
N GLY A 132 10.51 2.67 2.78
CA GLY A 132 10.20 2.56 4.20
C GLY A 132 10.17 1.13 4.74
N ALA A 133 10.15 0.11 3.87
CA ALA A 133 10.10 -1.28 4.30
C ALA A 133 11.40 -1.74 5.00
N GLY A 134 11.30 -2.73 5.88
CA GLY A 134 12.45 -3.36 6.56
C GLY A 134 13.47 -3.92 5.57
N LYS A 135 14.74 -3.97 5.99
CA LYS A 135 15.88 -4.39 5.15
C LYS A 135 16.73 -5.40 5.91
N GLU A 136 17.30 -6.36 5.18
CA GLU A 136 18.24 -7.33 5.75
C GLU A 136 19.56 -7.31 4.98
N TYR A 137 20.65 -7.44 5.70
CA TYR A 137 22.00 -7.39 5.15
C TYR A 137 22.87 -8.52 5.69
N VAL A 138 23.87 -8.90 4.90
CA VAL A 138 25.08 -9.58 5.33
C VAL A 138 26.19 -8.54 5.33
N ALA A 139 26.86 -8.40 6.47
CA ALA A 139 27.90 -7.40 6.67
C ALA A 139 29.19 -8.06 7.14
N ILE A 140 30.31 -7.57 6.63
CA ILE A 140 31.65 -7.93 7.08
C ILE A 140 32.19 -6.75 7.87
N PHE A 141 32.57 -6.97 9.13
CA PHE A 141 33.28 -6.00 9.94
C PHE A 141 34.74 -6.43 10.10
N LYS A 142 35.62 -5.44 10.29
CA LYS A 142 37.01 -5.65 10.67
C LYS A 142 37.30 -4.88 11.95
N LEU A 143 37.72 -5.59 12.99
CA LEU A 143 38.17 -5.00 14.24
C LEU A 143 39.60 -4.47 14.06
N HIS A 144 39.93 -3.40 14.78
CA HIS A 144 41.29 -2.85 14.69
C HIS A 144 42.29 -3.62 15.56
N ASN A 145 41.81 -4.36 16.55
CA ASN A 145 42.61 -5.18 17.46
C ASN A 145 41.89 -6.50 17.76
N ALA A 146 42.67 -7.51 18.14
CA ALA A 146 42.15 -8.81 18.56
C ALA A 146 41.23 -8.70 19.78
N VAL A 147 40.19 -9.54 19.75
CA VAL A 147 39.27 -9.72 20.87
C VAL A 147 39.69 -10.90 21.72
N ASP A 148 39.31 -10.87 22.98
CA ASP A 148 39.72 -11.91 23.94
C ASP A 148 38.91 -13.20 23.74
N SER A 149 37.74 -13.11 23.09
CA SER A 149 36.85 -14.25 22.84
C SER A 149 35.76 -13.92 21.81
N GLN A 150 35.46 -14.83 20.90
CA GLN A 150 34.32 -14.73 19.97
C GLN A 150 32.97 -14.57 20.69
N LYS A 151 32.83 -15.08 21.93
CA LYS A 151 31.60 -14.91 22.73
C LYS A 151 31.32 -13.44 23.03
N SER A 152 32.36 -12.63 23.22
CA SER A 152 32.23 -11.19 23.47
C SER A 152 31.58 -10.46 22.28
N ILE A 153 31.93 -10.86 21.05
CA ILE A 153 31.34 -10.34 19.82
C ILE A 153 29.85 -10.67 19.74
N LYS A 154 29.48 -11.94 20.01
CA LYS A 154 28.07 -12.36 20.02
C LYS A 154 27.25 -11.55 21.02
N GLN A 155 27.74 -11.40 22.25
CA GLN A 155 27.09 -10.60 23.29
C GLN A 155 26.99 -9.12 22.91
N ALA A 156 28.02 -8.55 22.27
CA ALA A 156 27.99 -7.16 21.81
C ALA A 156 26.97 -6.95 20.68
N LEU A 157 26.87 -7.88 19.74
CA LEU A 157 25.85 -7.86 18.68
C LEU A 157 24.42 -8.01 19.24
N GLU A 158 24.22 -8.86 20.25
CA GLU A 158 22.94 -9.00 20.95
C GLU A 158 22.55 -7.70 21.66
N LYS A 159 23.50 -7.02 22.32
CA LYS A 159 23.27 -5.69 22.93
C LYS A 159 22.93 -4.61 21.90
N LEU A 160 23.36 -4.79 20.65
CA LEU A 160 23.03 -3.92 19.51
C LEU A 160 21.75 -4.36 18.79
N THR A 161 20.78 -4.93 19.51
CA THR A 161 19.43 -5.20 19.02
C THR A 161 18.41 -4.29 19.71
N GLY A 162 17.25 -4.10 19.08
CA GLY A 162 16.23 -3.17 19.54
C GLY A 162 16.45 -1.73 19.08
N PRO A 163 15.83 -0.73 19.74
CA PRO A 163 15.92 0.67 19.36
C PRO A 163 17.29 1.25 19.72
N LEU A 164 18.07 1.65 18.70
CA LEU A 164 19.41 2.19 18.87
C LEU A 164 19.51 3.64 18.42
N PHE A 165 20.29 4.43 19.15
CA PHE A 165 20.70 5.75 18.70
C PHE A 165 21.72 5.62 17.56
N GLN A 166 21.47 6.31 16.47
CA GLN A 166 22.40 6.43 15.35
C GLN A 166 22.49 7.88 14.91
N ARG A 167 23.70 8.29 14.53
CA ARG A 167 23.92 9.51 13.74
C ARG A 167 24.39 9.08 12.35
N PRO A 168 23.77 9.59 11.27
CA PRO A 168 24.23 9.32 9.91
C PRO A 168 25.74 9.59 9.74
N PRO A 169 26.43 8.82 8.89
CA PRO A 169 27.83 9.08 8.55
C PRO A 169 27.98 10.42 7.81
N LEU A 170 29.22 10.89 7.67
CA LEU A 170 29.53 12.16 6.99
C LEU A 170 28.97 12.19 5.55
N ILE A 171 29.20 11.10 4.81
CA ILE A 171 28.64 10.92 3.47
C ILE A 171 27.30 10.19 3.62
N SER A 172 26.21 10.94 3.49
CA SER A 172 24.86 10.39 3.55
C SER A 172 23.88 11.23 2.73
N ALA A 173 22.79 10.60 2.27
CA ALA A 173 21.72 11.28 1.51
C ALA A 173 20.74 12.07 2.41
N VAL A 174 20.94 12.07 3.74
CA VAL A 174 20.02 12.63 4.73
C VAL A 174 20.78 13.50 5.71
N LYS A 175 20.11 14.51 6.27
CA LYS A 175 20.72 15.42 7.26
C LYS A 175 21.29 14.64 8.44
N ARG A 176 22.53 14.98 8.82
CA ARG A 176 23.25 14.33 9.92
C ARG A 176 22.76 14.80 11.28
N GLN A 177 21.74 14.13 11.81
CA GLN A 177 21.17 14.36 13.14
C GLN A 177 21.02 13.04 13.89
N LEU A 178 21.05 13.09 15.23
CA LEU A 178 20.83 11.92 16.07
C LEU A 178 19.39 11.44 15.89
N ARG A 179 19.21 10.13 15.72
CA ARG A 179 17.90 9.50 15.51
C ARG A 179 17.90 8.08 16.07
N VAL A 180 16.71 7.58 16.37
CA VAL A 180 16.52 6.18 16.79
C VAL A 180 16.20 5.32 15.57
N ARG A 181 16.84 4.16 15.46
CA ARG A 181 16.52 3.13 14.47
C ARG A 181 16.53 1.76 15.13
N THR A 182 15.55 0.93 14.77
CA THR A 182 15.41 -0.39 15.37
C THR A 182 16.15 -1.45 14.58
N ILE A 183 16.97 -2.25 15.27
CA ILE A 183 17.50 -3.50 14.76
C ILE A 183 16.61 -4.63 15.30
N TYR A 184 16.00 -5.38 14.38
CA TYR A 184 15.11 -6.48 14.74
C TYR A 184 15.89 -7.72 15.17
N LYS A 185 17.01 -8.01 14.48
CA LYS A 185 17.84 -9.18 14.76
C LYS A 185 19.27 -8.96 14.26
N ASN A 186 20.25 -9.39 15.04
CA ASN A 186 21.63 -9.57 14.62
C ASN A 186 22.01 -11.05 14.80
N THR A 187 22.81 -11.61 13.91
CA THR A 187 23.33 -12.98 14.08
C THR A 187 24.75 -13.05 13.54
N LEU A 188 25.71 -13.35 14.41
CA LEU A 188 27.08 -13.63 13.99
C LEU A 188 27.10 -14.96 13.24
N ILE A 189 27.63 -14.96 12.02
CA ILE A 189 27.81 -16.14 11.18
C ILE A 189 29.17 -16.75 11.48
N GLU A 190 30.23 -15.95 11.30
CA GLU A 190 31.62 -16.41 11.36
C GLU A 190 32.51 -15.28 11.89
N TYR A 191 33.63 -15.66 12.50
CA TYR A 191 34.69 -14.75 12.90
C TYR A 191 36.04 -15.42 12.71
N ASP A 192 36.95 -14.71 12.09
CA ASP A 192 38.34 -15.07 11.86
C ASP A 192 39.23 -14.23 12.80
N ASP A 193 39.87 -14.91 13.75
CA ASP A 193 40.75 -14.30 14.74
C ASP A 193 42.06 -13.75 14.14
N GLU A 194 42.59 -14.35 13.06
CA GLU A 194 43.84 -13.92 12.43
C GLU A 194 43.64 -12.62 11.65
N GLN A 195 42.54 -12.54 10.90
CA GLN A 195 42.20 -11.36 10.10
C GLN A 195 41.48 -10.27 10.91
N ASN A 196 41.04 -10.59 12.13
CA ASN A 196 40.16 -9.76 12.96
C ASN A 196 38.86 -9.38 12.22
N MET A 197 38.31 -10.31 11.45
CA MET A 197 37.17 -10.08 10.57
C MET A 197 36.01 -10.99 10.92
N GLY A 198 34.80 -10.45 10.89
CA GLY A 198 33.60 -11.24 11.16
C GLY A 198 32.47 -10.93 10.20
N ILE A 199 31.64 -11.94 9.97
CA ILE A 199 30.47 -11.89 9.11
C ILE A 199 29.23 -12.00 10.00
N PHE A 200 28.28 -11.10 9.82
CA PHE A 200 27.00 -11.16 10.54
C PHE A 200 25.84 -10.78 9.64
N THR A 201 24.66 -11.33 9.94
CA THR A 201 23.40 -10.88 9.38
C THR A 201 22.74 -9.85 10.28
N VAL A 202 22.07 -8.88 9.67
CA VAL A 202 21.30 -7.86 10.37
C VAL A 202 19.97 -7.60 9.68
N ALA A 203 18.88 -7.76 10.43
CA ALA A 203 17.53 -7.34 10.03
C ALA A 203 17.19 -6.04 10.74
N CYS A 204 16.83 -5.00 9.99
CA CYS A 204 16.71 -3.65 10.54
C CYS A 204 15.63 -2.80 9.86
N GLU A 205 15.24 -1.75 10.58
CA GLU A 205 14.35 -0.70 10.09
C GLU A 205 15.00 0.08 8.94
N ALA A 206 14.18 0.61 8.03
CA ALA A 206 14.62 1.48 6.95
C ALA A 206 15.43 2.69 7.46
N GLY A 207 16.57 2.95 6.81
CA GLY A 207 17.47 4.05 7.17
C GLY A 207 18.43 3.74 8.32
N THR A 208 18.50 2.49 8.79
CA THR A 208 19.60 2.02 9.64
C THR A 208 20.91 2.04 8.86
N TYR A 209 21.96 2.64 9.43
CA TYR A 209 23.30 2.62 8.84
C TYR A 209 24.12 1.46 9.42
N VAL A 210 24.29 0.40 8.63
CA VAL A 210 25.11 -0.77 9.03
C VAL A 210 26.59 -0.38 9.23
N ARG A 211 27.08 0.63 8.50
CA ARG A 211 28.42 1.21 8.76
C ARG A 211 28.55 1.73 10.18
N THR A 212 27.56 2.49 10.66
CA THR A 212 27.52 3.02 12.03
C THR A 212 27.39 1.89 13.05
N LEU A 213 26.62 0.85 12.73
CA LEU A 213 26.51 -0.34 13.57
C LEU A 213 27.86 -1.03 13.77
N CYS A 214 28.66 -1.19 12.71
CA CYS A 214 30.01 -1.78 12.81
C CYS A 214 30.92 -0.93 13.71
N VAL A 215 30.86 0.40 13.59
CA VAL A 215 31.61 1.30 14.48
C VAL A 215 31.17 1.12 15.94
N HIS A 216 29.86 1.07 16.21
CA HIS A 216 29.34 0.88 17.57
C HIS A 216 29.74 -0.47 18.17
N LEU A 217 29.79 -1.54 17.35
CA LEU A 217 30.32 -2.84 17.78
C LEU A 217 31.76 -2.70 18.27
N GLY A 218 32.61 -2.01 17.51
CA GLY A 218 34.00 -1.75 17.91
C GLY A 218 34.14 -0.93 19.19
N LEU A 219 33.26 0.06 19.40
CA LEU A 219 33.23 0.87 20.61
C LEU A 219 32.81 0.06 21.84
N LEU A 220 31.79 -0.81 21.71
CA LEU A 220 31.34 -1.68 22.79
C LEU A 220 32.40 -2.71 23.19
N LEU A 221 33.18 -3.20 22.22
CA LEU A 221 34.28 -4.13 22.47
C LEU A 221 35.55 -3.44 22.97
N GLY A 222 35.65 -2.10 22.87
CA GLY A 222 36.86 -1.34 23.19
C GLY A 222 38.03 -1.56 22.23
N LYS A 223 37.82 -2.25 21.11
CA LYS A 223 38.88 -2.59 20.13
C LYS A 223 38.87 -1.70 18.88
N GLY A 224 37.78 -0.96 18.65
CA GLY A 224 37.53 -0.25 17.39
C GLY A 224 37.12 -1.20 16.26
N SER A 225 36.34 -0.71 15.31
CA SER A 225 35.82 -1.53 14.20
C SER A 225 35.36 -0.66 13.03
N GLN A 226 35.45 -1.22 11.83
CA GLN A 226 34.94 -0.64 10.61
C GLN A 226 34.17 -1.68 9.78
N MET A 227 33.28 -1.20 8.92
CA MET A 227 32.59 -2.05 7.94
C MET A 227 33.49 -2.23 6.72
N GLN A 228 33.81 -3.48 6.39
CA GLN A 228 34.63 -3.84 5.24
C GLN A 228 33.77 -3.98 3.99
N GLU A 229 32.72 -4.80 4.07
CA GLU A 229 31.81 -5.09 2.96
C GLU A 229 30.38 -5.23 3.45
N LEU A 230 29.43 -5.01 2.53
CA LEU A 230 28.02 -5.07 2.82
C LEU A 230 27.27 -5.54 1.58
N ARG A 231 26.38 -6.51 1.77
CA ARG A 231 25.43 -6.99 0.77
C ARG A 231 24.02 -6.91 1.34
N ARG A 232 23.08 -6.34 0.59
CA ARG A 232 21.66 -6.35 0.96
C ARG A 232 21.01 -7.62 0.44
N ILE A 233 20.58 -8.49 1.34
CA ILE A 233 19.98 -9.78 1.00
C ILE A 233 18.45 -9.72 0.94
N ARG A 234 17.81 -8.72 1.58
CA ARG A 234 16.36 -8.50 1.51
C ARG A 234 16.00 -7.02 1.45
N SER A 235 15.01 -6.70 0.63
CA SER A 235 14.39 -5.37 0.58
C SER A 235 12.87 -5.48 0.63
N GLY A 236 12.27 -5.28 1.81
CA GLY A 236 10.83 -5.43 1.97
C GLY A 236 10.40 -6.87 1.72
N ILE A 237 9.51 -7.09 0.75
CA ILE A 237 8.97 -8.42 0.48
C ILE A 237 9.93 -9.33 -0.31
N THR A 238 10.89 -8.78 -1.04
CA THR A 238 11.80 -9.57 -1.90
C THR A 238 13.14 -9.83 -1.25
N SER A 239 13.60 -11.09 -1.28
CA SER A 239 14.96 -11.53 -0.91
C SER A 239 15.79 -11.86 -2.16
N GLU A 240 17.08 -12.12 -1.96
CA GLU A 240 17.99 -12.55 -3.03
C GLU A 240 17.70 -13.96 -3.57
N GLU A 241 16.90 -14.74 -2.85
CA GLU A 241 16.47 -16.09 -3.25
C GLU A 241 15.34 -16.06 -4.30
N GLU A 242 14.64 -14.93 -4.44
CA GLU A 242 13.43 -14.82 -5.27
C GLU A 242 13.63 -13.87 -6.45
N GLY A 243 13.90 -14.43 -7.63
CA GLY A 243 13.89 -13.69 -8.89
C GLY A 243 14.89 -12.53 -8.93
N LEU A 244 16.08 -12.76 -8.36
CA LEU A 244 17.19 -11.82 -8.41
C LEU A 244 17.81 -11.84 -9.81
N VAL A 245 17.97 -10.65 -10.41
CA VAL A 245 18.46 -10.51 -11.79
C VAL A 245 19.61 -9.52 -11.85
N THR A 246 20.54 -9.73 -12.77
CA THR A 246 21.68 -8.83 -12.99
C THR A 246 21.38 -7.79 -14.06
N MET A 247 22.25 -6.81 -14.23
CA MET A 247 22.15 -5.88 -15.37
C MET A 247 22.39 -6.57 -16.71
N HIS A 248 23.15 -7.67 -16.73
CA HIS A 248 23.38 -8.45 -17.94
C HIS A 248 22.08 -9.13 -18.40
N ASP A 249 21.35 -9.76 -17.48
CA ASP A 249 20.05 -10.37 -17.77
C ASP A 249 19.06 -9.36 -18.38
N ILE A 250 19.04 -8.14 -17.85
CA ILE A 250 18.15 -7.07 -18.35
C ILE A 250 18.53 -6.65 -19.77
N LEU A 251 19.83 -6.52 -20.03
CA LEU A 251 20.34 -6.16 -21.36
C LEU A 251 20.03 -7.27 -22.37
N ASP A 252 20.27 -8.52 -21.99
CA ASP A 252 20.09 -9.70 -22.84
C ASP A 252 18.61 -9.93 -23.13
N ALA A 253 17.73 -9.80 -22.13
CA ALA A 253 16.28 -9.89 -22.32
C ALA A 253 15.75 -8.80 -23.26
N GLN A 254 16.26 -7.57 -23.14
CA GLN A 254 15.88 -6.48 -24.04
C GLN A 254 16.40 -6.71 -25.46
N TYR A 255 17.63 -7.20 -25.59
CA TYR A 255 18.23 -7.53 -26.89
C TYR A 255 17.46 -8.65 -27.60
N LEU A 256 17.09 -9.70 -26.87
CA LEU A 256 16.31 -10.82 -27.39
C LEU A 256 14.96 -10.34 -27.95
N TYR A 257 14.25 -9.51 -27.19
CA TYR A 257 12.99 -8.92 -27.66
C TYR A 257 13.18 -8.04 -28.89
N ASP A 258 14.25 -7.25 -28.95
CA ASP A 258 14.50 -6.36 -30.08
C ASP A 258 14.72 -7.13 -31.39
N HIS A 259 15.48 -8.22 -31.34
CA HIS A 259 15.91 -8.97 -32.52
C HIS A 259 14.97 -10.12 -32.90
N GLN A 260 14.40 -10.81 -31.91
CA GLN A 260 13.60 -12.02 -32.13
C GLN A 260 12.12 -11.83 -31.80
N LYS A 261 11.73 -10.68 -31.23
CA LYS A 261 10.35 -10.40 -30.75
C LYS A 261 9.83 -11.40 -29.73
N ASP A 262 10.73 -12.16 -29.10
CA ASP A 262 10.43 -13.03 -27.97
C ASP A 262 10.40 -12.21 -26.68
N ASP A 263 9.26 -12.22 -26.00
CA ASP A 263 9.03 -11.48 -24.75
C ASP A 263 9.12 -12.36 -23.49
N SER A 264 9.40 -13.65 -23.65
CA SER A 264 9.45 -14.62 -22.55
C SER A 264 10.49 -14.24 -21.49
N TYR A 265 11.70 -13.85 -21.91
CA TYR A 265 12.77 -13.47 -20.99
C TYR A 265 12.44 -12.17 -20.24
N LEU A 266 11.89 -11.16 -20.93
CA LEU A 266 11.42 -9.92 -20.29
C LEU A 266 10.33 -10.20 -19.24
N ARG A 267 9.40 -11.11 -19.54
CA ARG A 267 8.35 -11.53 -18.62
C ARG A 267 8.86 -12.37 -17.45
N ALA A 268 9.99 -13.06 -17.62
CA ALA A 268 10.63 -13.81 -16.53
C ALA A 268 11.35 -12.89 -15.55
N ILE A 269 12.05 -11.87 -16.04
CA ILE A 269 12.84 -10.98 -15.18
C ILE A 269 12.01 -9.84 -14.56
N ILE A 270 10.95 -9.38 -15.25
CA ILE A 270 10.05 -8.34 -14.73
C ILE A 270 8.90 -9.01 -14.02
N ARG A 271 8.59 -8.56 -12.80
CA ARG A 271 7.42 -8.99 -12.02
C ARG A 271 6.36 -7.89 -12.00
N PRO A 272 5.05 -8.21 -12.03
CA PRO A 272 4.00 -7.20 -11.91
C PRO A 272 4.02 -6.53 -10.53
N LEU A 273 3.74 -5.22 -10.48
CA LEU A 273 3.74 -4.42 -9.24
C LEU A 273 2.91 -5.01 -8.10
N GLU A 274 1.90 -5.82 -8.43
CA GLU A 274 1.06 -6.54 -7.47
C GLU A 274 1.87 -7.45 -6.55
N ALA A 275 3.00 -8.00 -7.02
CA ALA A 275 3.86 -8.85 -6.19
C ALA A 275 4.47 -8.08 -5.01
N LEU A 276 4.61 -6.75 -5.10
CA LEU A 276 5.09 -5.90 -3.99
C LEU A 276 4.05 -5.74 -2.86
N LEU A 277 2.80 -6.14 -3.11
CA LEU A 277 1.65 -5.84 -2.26
C LEU A 277 1.01 -7.10 -1.66
N THR A 278 1.56 -8.29 -1.92
CA THR A 278 1.03 -9.58 -1.44
C THR A 278 0.97 -9.69 0.09
N GLY A 279 1.82 -8.97 0.82
CA GLY A 279 1.77 -8.90 2.28
C GLY A 279 0.68 -7.99 2.86
N HIS A 280 -0.05 -7.22 2.03
CA HIS A 280 -1.11 -6.34 2.50
C HIS A 280 -2.45 -7.08 2.54
N LYS A 281 -3.27 -6.75 3.53
CA LYS A 281 -4.68 -7.15 3.54
C LYS A 281 -5.42 -6.47 2.38
N ARG A 282 -6.35 -7.20 1.77
CA ARG A 282 -7.01 -6.85 0.52
C ARG A 282 -8.47 -6.50 0.73
N ILE A 283 -8.95 -5.56 -0.07
CA ILE A 283 -10.37 -5.33 -0.32
C ILE A 283 -10.59 -5.37 -1.83
N VAL A 284 -11.43 -6.30 -2.28
CA VAL A 284 -11.85 -6.40 -3.68
C VAL A 284 -13.08 -5.52 -3.89
N VAL A 285 -13.04 -4.67 -4.91
CA VAL A 285 -14.15 -3.76 -5.24
C VAL A 285 -14.83 -4.16 -6.55
N LYS A 286 -16.08 -3.73 -6.70
CA LYS A 286 -16.83 -3.85 -7.95
C LYS A 286 -16.18 -3.04 -9.06
N ASP A 287 -16.20 -3.57 -10.27
CA ASP A 287 -15.65 -2.93 -11.48
C ASP A 287 -16.19 -1.51 -11.70
N SER A 288 -17.47 -1.27 -11.39
CA SER A 288 -18.11 0.05 -11.51
C SER A 288 -17.55 1.12 -10.56
N ALA A 289 -16.89 0.72 -9.47
CA ALA A 289 -16.28 1.63 -8.50
C ALA A 289 -14.82 1.96 -8.82
N VAL A 290 -14.16 1.17 -9.68
CA VAL A 290 -12.71 1.26 -9.93
C VAL A 290 -12.31 2.64 -10.44
N ASN A 291 -13.00 3.15 -11.47
CA ASN A 291 -12.65 4.46 -12.05
C ASN A 291 -12.79 5.58 -11.00
N ALA A 292 -13.85 5.59 -10.19
CA ALA A 292 -14.04 6.60 -9.13
C ALA A 292 -12.86 6.63 -8.15
N ILE A 293 -12.38 5.46 -7.74
CA ILE A 293 -11.25 5.32 -6.83
C ILE A 293 -9.96 5.83 -7.49
N CYS A 294 -9.78 5.61 -8.79
CA CYS A 294 -8.64 6.14 -9.54
C CYS A 294 -8.63 7.69 -9.60
N TYR A 295 -9.80 8.32 -9.49
CA TYR A 295 -9.94 9.77 -9.34
C TYR A 295 -9.78 10.26 -7.89
N GLY A 296 -9.51 9.36 -6.94
CA GLY A 296 -9.28 9.68 -5.54
C GLY A 296 -10.54 9.64 -4.67
N ALA A 297 -11.65 9.09 -5.17
CA ALA A 297 -12.82 8.85 -4.34
C ALA A 297 -12.49 7.93 -3.16
N LYS A 298 -13.24 8.11 -2.06
CA LYS A 298 -13.17 7.23 -0.89
C LYS A 298 -13.81 5.88 -1.25
N ILE A 299 -13.33 4.81 -0.63
CA ILE A 299 -13.87 3.47 -0.86
C ILE A 299 -15.14 3.34 -0.01
N LEU A 300 -16.28 3.21 -0.67
CA LEU A 300 -17.59 3.07 -0.02
C LEU A 300 -17.95 1.59 0.15
N ALA A 301 -18.70 1.29 1.21
CA ALA A 301 -19.14 -0.07 1.54
C ALA A 301 -19.99 -0.71 0.43
N THR A 302 -20.72 0.09 -0.35
CA THR A 302 -21.53 -0.36 -1.49
C THR A 302 -20.69 -0.86 -2.68
N GLY A 303 -19.44 -0.41 -2.78
CA GLY A 303 -18.48 -0.81 -3.80
C GLY A 303 -17.63 -2.01 -3.42
N VAL A 304 -17.68 -2.49 -2.17
CA VAL A 304 -16.91 -3.64 -1.69
C VAL A 304 -17.60 -4.96 -2.07
N LEU A 305 -16.81 -5.89 -2.58
CA LEU A 305 -17.24 -7.23 -3.01
C LEU A 305 -16.75 -8.28 -2.01
N ARG A 306 -15.44 -8.28 -1.72
CA ARG A 306 -14.77 -9.16 -0.74
C ARG A 306 -13.73 -8.40 0.06
N TYR A 307 -13.38 -8.91 1.23
CA TYR A 307 -12.31 -8.34 2.06
C TYR A 307 -11.61 -9.44 2.88
N ASP A 308 -10.31 -9.26 3.12
CA ASP A 308 -9.57 -10.16 4.00
C ASP A 308 -10.02 -10.02 5.46
N ASP A 309 -9.86 -11.10 6.23
CA ASP A 309 -10.04 -11.04 7.68
C ASP A 309 -8.82 -10.42 8.39
N GLY A 310 -9.05 -9.90 9.60
CA GLY A 310 -8.05 -9.23 10.43
C GLY A 310 -7.64 -7.85 9.89
N ILE A 311 -8.58 -7.13 9.25
CA ILE A 311 -8.35 -5.72 8.89
C ILE A 311 -8.58 -4.87 10.13
N GLU A 312 -7.55 -4.14 10.56
CA GLU A 312 -7.61 -3.20 11.68
C GLU A 312 -7.71 -1.74 11.20
N VAL A 313 -8.39 -0.91 11.98
CA VAL A 313 -8.54 0.52 11.69
C VAL A 313 -7.17 1.21 11.71
N GLY A 314 -6.90 2.06 10.72
CA GLY A 314 -5.65 2.80 10.59
C GLY A 314 -4.51 2.02 9.93
N LYS A 315 -4.65 0.71 9.69
CA LYS A 315 -3.66 -0.07 8.94
C LYS A 315 -3.76 0.18 7.44
N GLU A 316 -2.63 0.01 6.76
CA GLU A 316 -2.56 0.09 5.31
C GLU A 316 -3.04 -1.22 4.68
N ILE A 317 -3.88 -1.08 3.65
CA ILE A 317 -4.50 -2.17 2.90
C ILE A 317 -4.35 -1.89 1.41
N VAL A 318 -4.58 -2.90 0.59
CA VAL A 318 -4.61 -2.79 -0.87
C VAL A 318 -6.03 -2.94 -1.40
N ILE A 319 -6.42 -2.05 -2.31
CA ILE A 319 -7.69 -2.12 -3.02
C ILE A 319 -7.45 -2.76 -4.37
N VAL A 320 -8.19 -3.83 -4.66
CA VAL A 320 -7.94 -4.75 -5.78
C VAL A 320 -9.17 -4.83 -6.68
N SER A 321 -8.96 -4.92 -8.01
CA SER A 321 -10.05 -5.23 -8.95
C SER A 321 -10.43 -6.71 -8.87
N THR A 322 -11.54 -7.09 -9.49
CA THR A 322 -11.95 -8.51 -9.62
C THR A 322 -10.99 -9.35 -10.46
N LYS A 323 -10.13 -8.69 -11.24
CA LYS A 323 -9.06 -9.27 -12.06
C LYS A 323 -7.71 -9.32 -11.34
N GLY A 324 -7.65 -8.93 -10.06
CA GLY A 324 -6.42 -8.99 -9.27
C GLY A 324 -5.47 -7.81 -9.45
N GLU A 325 -5.90 -6.74 -10.13
CA GLU A 325 -5.06 -5.55 -10.35
C GLU A 325 -5.06 -4.66 -9.11
N CYS A 326 -3.89 -4.07 -8.80
CA CYS A 326 -3.83 -3.06 -7.76
C CYS A 326 -4.40 -1.72 -8.25
N ILE A 327 -5.48 -1.27 -7.61
CA ILE A 327 -6.11 0.02 -7.89
C ILE A 327 -5.38 1.11 -7.10
N CYS A 328 -5.29 0.94 -5.78
CA CYS A 328 -4.63 1.87 -4.88
C CYS A 328 -4.21 1.20 -3.57
N THR A 329 -3.25 1.81 -2.86
CA THR A 329 -3.11 1.58 -1.41
C THR A 329 -4.02 2.53 -0.65
N ALA A 330 -4.59 2.04 0.44
CA ALA A 330 -5.56 2.77 1.24
C ALA A 330 -5.32 2.53 2.73
N VAL A 331 -5.88 3.39 3.57
CA VAL A 331 -5.92 3.21 5.03
C VAL A 331 -7.33 2.79 5.42
N ALA A 332 -7.45 1.67 6.13
CA ALA A 332 -8.72 1.17 6.61
C ALA A 332 -9.32 2.13 7.64
N ILE A 333 -10.61 2.45 7.49
CA ILE A 333 -11.39 3.23 8.46
C ILE A 333 -12.29 2.32 9.30
N VAL A 334 -12.56 1.12 8.80
CA VAL A 334 -13.47 0.13 9.38
C VAL A 334 -12.72 -1.19 9.51
N SER A 335 -12.91 -1.90 10.62
CA SER A 335 -12.34 -3.24 10.83
C SER A 335 -13.08 -4.32 10.05
N SER A 336 -12.51 -5.52 9.91
CA SER A 336 -13.20 -6.65 9.25
C SER A 336 -14.53 -6.99 9.92
N GLU A 337 -14.58 -6.97 11.25
CA GLU A 337 -15.79 -7.22 12.06
C GLU A 337 -16.90 -6.20 11.78
N SER A 338 -16.56 -4.91 11.81
CA SER A 338 -17.51 -3.82 11.56
C SER A 338 -17.95 -3.76 10.09
N MET A 339 -17.18 -4.33 9.18
CA MET A 339 -17.51 -4.34 7.75
C MET A 339 -18.72 -5.23 7.43
N VAL A 340 -19.04 -6.21 8.28
CA VAL A 340 -20.20 -7.11 8.09
C VAL A 340 -21.52 -6.34 8.22
N THR A 341 -21.66 -5.52 9.27
CA THR A 341 -22.92 -4.85 9.61
C THR A 341 -23.12 -3.50 8.91
N LEU A 342 -22.03 -2.92 8.37
CA LEU A 342 -22.07 -1.61 7.74
C LEU A 342 -22.84 -1.66 6.41
N SER A 343 -24.05 -1.10 6.32
CA SER A 343 -24.82 -1.03 5.06
C SER A 343 -24.30 0.08 4.11
N HIS A 344 -24.02 1.25 4.68
CA HIS A 344 -23.54 2.45 3.97
C HIS A 344 -22.39 3.10 4.75
N GLY A 345 -21.48 3.77 4.04
CA GLY A 345 -20.37 4.50 4.65
C GLY A 345 -19.04 4.27 3.96
N ILE A 346 -18.00 4.91 4.50
CA ILE A 346 -16.63 4.84 3.99
C ILE A 346 -15.90 3.71 4.71
N VAL A 347 -15.36 2.76 3.94
CA VAL A 347 -14.59 1.62 4.43
C VAL A 347 -13.11 1.94 4.51
N ALA A 348 -12.59 2.68 3.51
CA ALA A 348 -11.19 3.04 3.46
C ALA A 348 -10.96 4.39 2.77
N LYS A 349 -9.87 5.06 3.16
CA LYS A 349 -9.41 6.30 2.53
C LYS A 349 -8.20 6.01 1.66
N THR A 350 -8.27 6.43 0.39
CA THR A 350 -7.17 6.31 -0.56
C THR A 350 -5.92 7.01 -0.04
N LYS A 351 -4.79 6.28 -0.03
CA LYS A 351 -3.47 6.79 0.35
C LYS A 351 -2.64 7.07 -0.90
N ARG A 352 -2.60 6.12 -1.84
CA ARG A 352 -1.87 6.26 -3.11
C ARG A 352 -2.56 5.50 -4.23
N VAL A 353 -3.07 6.22 -5.23
CA VAL A 353 -3.60 5.61 -6.45
C VAL A 353 -2.44 5.07 -7.29
N VAL A 354 -2.57 3.82 -7.75
CA VAL A 354 -1.57 3.13 -8.57
C VAL A 354 -2.07 2.96 -10.00
N MET A 355 -3.30 2.47 -10.18
CA MET A 355 -3.93 2.31 -11.49
C MET A 355 -4.11 3.65 -12.22
N GLU A 356 -4.07 3.63 -13.56
CA GLU A 356 -4.34 4.84 -14.35
C GLU A 356 -5.81 5.18 -14.36
N ARG A 357 -6.08 6.48 -14.43
CA ARG A 357 -7.43 6.99 -14.67
C ARG A 357 -7.92 6.49 -16.02
N ASP A 358 -9.22 6.22 -16.11
CA ASP A 358 -9.87 5.79 -17.36
C ASP A 358 -9.37 4.44 -17.90
N THR A 359 -8.66 3.65 -17.08
CA THR A 359 -8.43 2.21 -17.35
C THR A 359 -9.77 1.45 -17.41
N TYR A 360 -10.70 1.79 -16.52
CA TYR A 360 -12.08 1.32 -16.52
C TYR A 360 -13.01 2.46 -16.93
N GLY A 361 -14.12 2.19 -17.62
CA GLY A 361 -15.09 3.22 -17.99
C GLY A 361 -15.71 3.97 -16.79
N ARG A 362 -16.10 5.23 -17.00
CA ARG A 362 -16.80 6.03 -15.96
C ARG A 362 -18.22 5.50 -15.78
N LYS A 363 -18.49 4.90 -14.62
CA LYS A 363 -19.82 4.35 -14.27
C LYS A 363 -20.51 5.05 -13.09
N TRP A 364 -19.87 6.04 -12.47
CA TRP A 364 -20.55 6.83 -11.43
C TRP A 364 -21.66 7.68 -12.07
N GLY A 365 -22.78 7.85 -11.36
CA GLY A 365 -23.93 8.61 -11.85
C GLY A 365 -24.90 7.83 -12.75
N LEU A 366 -24.63 6.55 -13.05
CA LEU A 366 -25.46 5.68 -13.90
C LEU A 366 -26.22 4.59 -13.12
N GLY A 367 -26.09 4.55 -11.80
CA GLY A 367 -26.81 3.59 -10.95
C GLY A 367 -28.30 3.92 -10.81
N PRO A 368 -29.17 2.97 -10.38
CA PRO A 368 -30.62 3.16 -10.35
C PRO A 368 -31.06 4.42 -9.59
N VAL A 369 -30.42 4.72 -8.47
CA VAL A 369 -30.70 5.92 -7.66
C VAL A 369 -30.20 7.19 -8.36
N ALA A 370 -29.03 7.15 -9.01
CA ALA A 370 -28.49 8.30 -9.72
C ALA A 370 -29.27 8.61 -11.01
N SER A 371 -29.71 7.58 -11.73
CA SER A 371 -30.59 7.71 -12.89
C SER A 371 -31.97 8.23 -12.49
N LYS A 372 -32.56 7.72 -11.38
CA LYS A 372 -33.80 8.30 -10.80
C LYS A 372 -33.59 9.76 -10.40
N LYS A 373 -32.48 10.08 -9.73
CA LYS A 373 -32.14 11.46 -9.36
C LYS A 373 -32.06 12.36 -10.60
N LYS A 374 -31.39 11.91 -11.66
CA LYS A 374 -31.26 12.66 -12.91
C LYS A 374 -32.62 12.86 -13.60
N ALA A 375 -33.44 11.82 -13.66
CA ALA A 375 -34.81 11.90 -14.19
C ALA A 375 -35.69 12.85 -13.36
N MET A 376 -35.53 12.87 -12.03
CA MET A 376 -36.27 13.79 -11.15
C MET A 376 -35.81 15.26 -11.31
N VAL A 377 -34.52 15.49 -11.56
CA VAL A 377 -33.99 16.82 -11.91
C VAL A 377 -34.53 17.29 -13.26
N GLU A 378 -34.55 16.42 -14.27
CA GLU A 378 -35.13 16.70 -15.59
C GLU A 378 -36.66 16.95 -15.49
N ALA A 379 -37.36 16.23 -14.63
CA ALA A 379 -38.78 16.42 -14.33
C ALA A 379 -39.08 17.64 -13.42
N GLY A 380 -38.06 18.38 -12.97
CA GLY A 380 -38.22 19.55 -12.10
C GLY A 380 -38.70 19.26 -10.66
N THR A 381 -38.76 17.98 -10.28
CA THR A 381 -39.10 17.52 -8.92
C THR A 381 -37.90 17.56 -7.96
N LEU A 382 -36.71 17.85 -8.47
CA LEU A 382 -35.50 18.24 -7.74
C LEU A 382 -34.90 19.50 -8.36
N ASP A 383 -34.11 20.26 -7.60
CA ASP A 383 -33.41 21.44 -8.14
C ASP A 383 -32.28 21.09 -9.12
N LYS A 384 -31.66 22.09 -9.76
CA LYS A 384 -30.53 21.90 -10.70
C LYS A 384 -29.30 21.20 -10.09
N PHE A 385 -29.20 21.16 -8.76
CA PHE A 385 -28.13 20.51 -8.01
C PHE A 385 -28.58 19.17 -7.38
N GLY A 386 -29.81 18.73 -7.67
CA GLY A 386 -30.40 17.50 -7.18
C GLY A 386 -30.75 17.52 -5.69
N LYS A 387 -31.02 18.69 -5.11
CA LYS A 387 -31.57 18.87 -3.76
C LYS A 387 -33.10 18.88 -3.77
N PRO A 388 -33.75 18.47 -2.66
CA PRO A 388 -35.20 18.55 -2.54
C PRO A 388 -35.72 19.98 -2.69
N ASN A 389 -36.80 20.14 -3.44
CA ASN A 389 -37.61 21.35 -3.55
C ASN A 389 -39.05 21.05 -3.08
N GLU A 390 -39.95 22.02 -3.22
CA GLU A 390 -41.37 21.88 -2.83
C GLU A 390 -42.09 20.75 -3.59
N LYS A 391 -41.61 20.39 -4.79
CA LYS A 391 -42.19 19.37 -5.67
C LYS A 391 -41.57 17.98 -5.48
N THR A 392 -40.66 17.82 -4.51
CA THR A 392 -39.99 16.53 -4.26
C THR A 392 -40.90 15.59 -3.46
N PRO A 393 -41.19 14.38 -3.96
CA PRO A 393 -41.95 13.37 -3.25
C PRO A 393 -41.36 13.06 -1.86
N SER A 394 -42.23 12.86 -0.86
CA SER A 394 -41.87 12.52 0.52
C SER A 394 -40.99 11.26 0.61
N ASP A 395 -41.22 10.29 -0.27
CA ASP A 395 -40.48 9.03 -0.32
C ASP A 395 -38.99 9.22 -0.65
N TRP A 396 -38.66 10.25 -1.45
CA TRP A 396 -37.27 10.57 -1.80
C TRP A 396 -36.54 11.27 -0.64
N LYS A 397 -37.25 12.10 0.14
CA LYS A 397 -36.70 12.82 1.30
C LYS A 397 -36.24 11.85 2.39
N ASN A 398 -36.94 10.73 2.57
CA ASN A 398 -36.64 9.74 3.60
C ASN A 398 -35.60 8.68 3.16
N ALA A 399 -35.45 8.44 1.85
CA ALA A 399 -34.58 7.38 1.31
C ALA A 399 -33.18 7.86 0.91
N PHE A 400 -32.97 9.15 0.63
CA PHE A 400 -31.69 9.66 0.13
C PHE A 400 -30.84 10.31 1.23
N VAL A 401 -29.72 9.66 1.59
CA VAL A 401 -28.70 10.22 2.48
C VAL A 401 -27.46 10.61 1.67
N ASP A 402 -27.13 11.91 1.65
CA ASP A 402 -25.93 12.42 0.99
C ASP A 402 -24.70 12.29 1.89
N TYR A 403 -23.92 11.23 1.68
CA TYR A 403 -22.70 10.94 2.43
C TYR A 403 -21.47 11.76 2.00
N SER A 404 -21.61 12.68 1.04
CA SER A 404 -20.54 13.61 0.67
C SER A 404 -20.41 14.79 1.64
N LEU A 405 -21.46 15.05 2.44
CA LEU A 405 -21.56 16.15 3.40
C LEU A 405 -20.83 15.85 4.71
N SER A 406 -20.30 16.90 5.36
CA SER A 406 -19.63 16.75 6.66
C SER A 406 -20.64 16.45 7.78
N LYS A 407 -20.19 15.86 8.91
CA LYS A 407 -21.06 15.62 10.10
C LYS A 407 -21.75 16.90 10.61
N LYS A 408 -21.18 18.08 10.34
CA LYS A 408 -21.77 19.39 10.68
C LYS A 408 -22.94 19.75 9.76
N ASP A 409 -22.87 19.37 8.49
CA ASP A 409 -23.88 19.66 7.47
C ASP A 409 -25.08 18.71 7.55
N LEU A 410 -24.83 17.44 7.90
CA LEU A 410 -25.88 16.44 8.16
C LEU A 410 -26.80 16.85 9.32
N LYS A 411 -26.25 17.44 10.39
CA LYS A 411 -27.04 17.99 11.52
C LYS A 411 -27.84 19.24 11.16
N ARG A 412 -27.44 19.97 10.12
CA ARG A 412 -28.14 21.18 9.63
C ARG A 412 -29.32 20.80 8.75
N SER A 413 -29.18 19.75 7.95
CA SER A 413 -30.27 19.15 7.15
C SER A 413 -31.38 18.56 8.01
N SER A 414 -31.07 17.99 9.18
CA SER A 414 -32.06 17.37 10.07
C SER A 414 -32.82 18.35 10.98
N LYS A 415 -32.41 19.63 11.03
CA LYS A 415 -33.09 20.65 11.84
C LYS A 415 -34.25 21.34 11.12
N VAL A 416 -34.39 21.18 9.81
CA VAL A 416 -35.45 21.84 9.01
C VAL A 416 -36.77 21.03 9.03
N THR A 417 -36.80 19.86 9.68
CA THR A 417 -37.93 18.92 9.61
C THR A 417 -38.83 18.84 10.87
N VAL A 418 -38.75 19.79 11.81
CA VAL A 418 -39.52 19.71 13.08
C VAL A 418 -40.51 20.87 13.31
N GLU A 419 -40.56 21.88 12.46
CA GLU A 419 -41.57 22.94 12.56
C GLU A 419 -42.68 22.71 11.54
N ASP A 420 -43.65 21.85 11.87
CA ASP A 420 -45.03 21.88 11.33
C ASP A 420 -45.88 20.79 12.01
N GLN A 421 -46.19 20.97 13.30
CA GLN A 421 -47.39 20.41 13.94
C GLN A 421 -47.89 21.37 15.01
N GLU A 422 -49.00 22.06 14.73
CA GLU A 422 -49.79 22.81 15.73
C GLU A 422 -50.41 21.88 16.78
N PRO A 423 -50.60 22.38 18.00
CA PRO A 423 -51.78 22.00 18.78
C PRO A 423 -52.62 23.22 19.21
N VAL A 424 -53.92 23.15 18.91
CA VAL A 424 -55.03 23.91 19.49
C VAL A 424 -55.34 23.28 20.86
N GLU A 425 -55.52 23.95 22.02
CA GLU A 425 -56.64 24.85 22.39
C GLU A 425 -56.40 25.62 23.73
N LYS A 426 -57.17 26.72 23.91
CA LYS A 426 -57.20 27.89 24.84
C LYS A 426 -57.31 27.62 26.38
N ALA A 427 -56.62 28.32 27.31
CA ALA A 427 -56.81 29.67 27.95
C ALA A 427 -57.27 29.56 29.45
N PRO A 428 -57.17 30.58 30.37
CA PRO A 428 -56.88 32.00 30.20
C PRO A 428 -55.86 32.67 31.17
N LYS A 429 -55.63 33.96 30.89
CA LYS A 429 -54.70 34.97 31.45
C LYS A 429 -54.95 35.37 32.93
N LYS A 430 -53.87 35.78 33.63
CA LYS A 430 -53.88 36.84 34.66
C LYS A 430 -52.72 37.82 34.44
N GLU A 431 -53.02 39.09 34.64
CA GLU A 431 -52.22 40.31 34.38
C GLU A 431 -51.18 40.65 35.48
N PRO A 432 -50.30 41.65 35.26
CA PRO A 432 -48.97 41.74 35.87
C PRO A 432 -48.90 42.65 37.10
N LYS A 433 -47.83 42.51 37.90
CA LYS A 433 -47.37 43.56 38.83
C LYS A 433 -45.86 43.78 38.79
N VAL A 434 -45.56 45.07 38.81
CA VAL A 434 -44.30 45.81 38.86
C VAL A 434 -43.58 45.60 40.19
N GLU A 435 -42.23 45.57 40.19
CA GLU A 435 -41.42 46.34 41.15
C GLU A 435 -39.96 46.52 40.70
N LYS A 436 -39.54 47.79 40.71
CA LYS A 436 -38.17 48.32 40.60
C LYS A 436 -37.46 48.18 41.95
N ILE A 437 -36.13 48.34 41.94
CA ILE A 437 -35.21 48.94 42.96
C ILE A 437 -33.90 48.11 42.97
N ILE A 438 -32.65 48.58 42.99
CA ILE A 438 -31.93 49.85 42.78
C ILE A 438 -30.44 49.52 43.11
N LYS A 439 -29.46 50.12 42.38
CA LYS A 439 -28.07 50.50 42.79
C LYS A 439 -27.14 49.41 43.42
N LYS A 440 -25.81 49.48 43.41
CA LYS A 440 -24.73 50.32 42.85
C LYS A 440 -23.42 49.56 43.07
N GLU A 441 -22.46 49.84 42.20
CA GLU A 441 -21.00 50.05 42.43
C GLU A 441 -20.21 49.12 43.36
N SER A 442 -19.09 48.60 42.82
CA SER A 442 -17.69 48.90 43.19
C SER A 442 -16.83 47.67 42.87
N SER A 443 -15.97 47.76 41.84
CA SER A 443 -14.54 48.15 41.86
C SER A 443 -13.65 46.91 42.00
N SER A 444 -12.87 46.61 40.96
CA SER A 444 -11.38 46.72 40.97
C SER A 444 -10.74 45.59 41.78
N SER A 445 -9.63 44.95 41.45
CA SER A 445 -8.54 45.16 40.51
C SER A 445 -7.51 44.09 40.91
N ASP A 446 -6.73 43.58 39.95
CA ASP A 446 -5.35 43.09 40.15
C ASP A 446 -5.21 41.78 41.00
N ASP A 447 -4.23 40.91 40.83
CA ASP A 447 -3.03 40.90 40.00
C ASP A 447 -2.53 39.45 39.81
N SER A 448 -1.68 39.29 38.80
CA SER A 448 -0.66 38.26 38.55
C SER A 448 -0.31 37.18 39.59
N ASP A 449 -0.20 35.93 39.12
CA ASP A 449 1.08 35.20 38.93
C ASP A 449 0.93 34.06 37.91
#